data_AF-A0A354TDB7-F1
#
_entry.id   AF-A0A354TDB7-F1
#
_cell.length_a   1.000
_cell.length_b   1.000
_cell.length_c   1.000
_cell.angle_alpha   90.00
_cell.angle_beta   90.00
_cell.angle_gamma   90.00
#
_symmetry.space_group_name_H-M   'P 1'
#
loop_
_entity.id
_entity.type
_entity.pdbx_description
1 polymer ?
#
loop_
_entity_poly.entity_id
_entity_poly.type
_entity_poly.pdbx_seq_one_letter_code
_entity_poly.pdbx_strand_id
1 'polypeptide(L)'
;MLLGACGSVGSRQIKSERTNYNLAVQETEDSQLLLNLVRLKYHDTPVFLELTGITSQSTFESGLSNGDPIAEIAQPPSLIWKPGPNLTFSAQPTVSYMPLHGEKFAQQLLAPIKIESLMLLYRSGWSLQNILQLCVQRLNKIENAVHASGPTPETAPRYEDFASIVSSLVKLKHSGHLDFVYEAFPTPKDATRIVLHVSPTAFHLRHVQDLLKRLNLAPGKEHYPVTYSLVEHGGSAELDHLEVETRSLQGLLYFLSQAVEVPDKDVKDGLVTVTRTADGGTFDWAKATQGLLRVRSSATRPPKASTKVQYRGSWFYIADSDLVSKSTFSLVTQLVSLQSGDSARLTPVLTLPVSR
;
A
#
# COMPACT_ATOMS: atom_id res chain seq x y z
N MET A 1 14.37 28.47 -48.09
CA MET A 1 14.67 27.27 -47.26
C MET A 1 14.44 27.60 -45.80
N LEU A 2 13.29 27.25 -45.23
CA LEU A 2 13.00 27.31 -43.78
C LEU A 2 12.13 26.09 -43.43
N LEU A 3 12.79 24.94 -43.26
CA LEU A 3 12.19 23.69 -42.79
C LEU A 3 13.14 23.12 -41.74
N GLY A 4 12.79 23.26 -40.45
CA GLY A 4 13.65 22.75 -39.38
C GLY A 4 13.19 22.90 -37.93
N ALA A 5 12.06 23.56 -37.64
CA ALA A 5 11.69 23.89 -36.25
C ALA A 5 10.54 23.06 -35.63
N CYS A 6 9.77 22.27 -36.39
CA CYS A 6 8.61 21.55 -35.83
C CYS A 6 8.93 20.27 -35.04
N GLY A 7 10.18 19.77 -35.08
CA GLY A 7 10.56 18.55 -34.34
C GLY A 7 10.87 18.74 -32.85
N SER A 8 11.28 19.95 -32.45
CA SER A 8 11.73 20.22 -31.07
C SER A 8 10.59 20.60 -30.12
N VAL A 9 9.51 21.18 -30.64
CA VAL A 9 8.33 21.59 -29.87
C VAL A 9 7.56 20.35 -29.39
N GLY A 10 7.30 19.38 -30.29
CA GLY A 10 6.58 18.15 -29.94
C GLY A 10 7.29 17.26 -28.91
N SER A 11 8.62 17.11 -28.99
CA SER A 11 9.38 16.26 -28.07
C SER A 11 9.55 16.87 -26.66
N ARG A 12 9.64 18.20 -26.54
CA ARG A 12 9.61 18.89 -25.24
C ARG A 12 8.22 18.86 -24.61
N GLN A 13 7.18 18.99 -25.42
CA GLN A 13 5.79 18.96 -24.97
C GLN A 13 5.37 17.56 -24.47
N ILE A 14 5.68 16.49 -25.20
CA ILE A 14 5.42 15.10 -24.76
C ILE A 14 6.13 14.79 -23.43
N LYS A 15 7.36 15.29 -23.23
CA LYS A 15 8.11 15.11 -21.97
C LYS A 15 7.46 15.86 -20.79
N SER A 16 7.01 17.09 -21.01
CA SER A 16 6.30 17.90 -20.00
C SER A 16 4.96 17.26 -19.63
N GLU A 17 4.21 16.78 -20.62
CA GLU A 17 2.91 16.13 -20.41
C GLU A 17 3.04 14.82 -19.64
N ARG A 18 3.97 13.94 -20.03
CA ARG A 18 4.21 12.68 -19.31
C ARG A 18 4.54 12.89 -17.83
N THR A 19 5.32 13.92 -17.52
CA THR A 19 5.68 14.25 -16.13
C THR A 19 4.45 14.71 -15.33
N ASN A 20 3.66 15.64 -15.88
CA ASN A 20 2.45 16.12 -15.22
C ASN A 20 1.40 15.02 -15.05
N TYR A 21 1.24 14.14 -16.05
CA TYR A 21 0.34 12.99 -15.94
C TYR A 21 0.80 12.00 -14.88
N ASN A 22 2.10 11.68 -14.83
CA ASN A 22 2.64 10.79 -13.81
C ASN A 22 2.40 11.33 -12.39
N LEU A 23 2.64 12.62 -12.17
CA LEU A 23 2.37 13.29 -10.90
C LEU A 23 0.88 13.28 -10.54
N ALA A 24 0.00 13.58 -11.50
CA ALA A 24 -1.43 13.58 -11.28
C ALA A 24 -1.97 12.18 -10.94
N VAL A 25 -1.54 11.15 -11.68
CA VAL A 25 -1.91 9.76 -11.39
C VAL A 25 -1.44 9.36 -10.00
N GLN A 26 -0.19 9.65 -9.65
CA GLN A 26 0.35 9.37 -8.32
C GLN A 26 -0.47 10.07 -7.22
N GLU A 27 -0.76 11.37 -7.36
CA GLU A 27 -1.54 12.12 -6.37
C GLU A 27 -2.96 11.56 -6.22
N THR A 28 -3.59 11.11 -7.32
CA THR A 28 -4.93 10.54 -7.28
C THR A 28 -4.96 9.17 -6.59
N GLU A 29 -3.99 8.30 -6.86
CA GLU A 29 -3.88 7.00 -6.20
C GLU A 29 -3.57 7.14 -4.70
N ASP A 30 -2.63 8.02 -4.34
CA ASP A 30 -2.28 8.30 -2.95
C ASP A 30 -3.48 8.89 -2.19
N SER A 31 -4.27 9.76 -2.84
CA SER A 31 -5.49 10.33 -2.26
C SER A 31 -6.58 9.27 -2.11
N GLN A 32 -6.76 8.38 -3.09
CA GLN A 32 -7.72 7.27 -3.02
C GLN A 32 -7.40 6.34 -1.87
N LEU A 33 -6.12 5.93 -1.75
CA LEU A 33 -5.67 5.06 -0.66
C LEU A 33 -5.90 5.72 0.70
N LEU A 34 -5.50 7.00 0.86
CA LEU A 34 -5.72 7.74 2.11
C LEU A 34 -7.21 7.86 2.45
N LEU A 35 -8.05 8.20 1.47
CA LEU A 35 -9.49 8.31 1.68
C LEU A 35 -10.10 6.98 2.12
N ASN A 36 -9.66 5.86 1.54
CA ASN A 36 -10.15 4.54 1.93
C ASN A 36 -9.70 4.16 3.35
N LEU A 37 -8.48 4.52 3.79
CA LEU A 37 -8.09 4.33 5.19
C LEU A 37 -9.00 5.13 6.14
N VAL A 38 -9.32 6.38 5.80
CA VAL A 38 -10.24 7.19 6.59
C VAL A 38 -11.63 6.56 6.61
N ARG A 39 -12.20 6.16 5.46
CA ARG A 39 -13.50 5.49 5.38
C ARG A 39 -13.56 4.24 6.26
N LEU A 40 -12.55 3.38 6.20
CA LEU A 40 -12.46 2.18 7.02
C LEU A 40 -12.45 2.51 8.52
N LYS A 41 -11.81 3.62 8.94
CA LYS A 41 -11.84 4.08 10.33
C LYS A 41 -13.25 4.50 10.79
N TYR A 42 -14.04 5.09 9.89
CA TYR A 42 -15.44 5.46 10.13
C TYR A 42 -16.45 4.34 9.82
N HIS A 43 -15.99 3.12 9.55
CA HIS A 43 -16.83 1.98 9.16
C HIS A 43 -17.62 2.21 7.86
N ASP A 44 -17.15 3.12 7.01
CA ASP A 44 -17.70 3.41 5.69
C ASP A 44 -17.06 2.48 4.63
N THR A 45 -17.81 2.16 3.57
CA THR A 45 -17.34 1.25 2.51
C THR A 45 -16.18 1.86 1.70
N PRO A 46 -15.03 1.18 1.56
CA PRO A 46 -13.95 1.64 0.70
C PRO A 46 -14.32 1.48 -0.78
N VAL A 47 -13.83 2.38 -1.63
CA VAL A 47 -14.06 2.32 -3.09
C VAL A 47 -12.72 2.44 -3.79
N PHE A 48 -12.43 1.49 -4.68
CA PHE A 48 -11.25 1.52 -5.54
C PHE A 48 -11.69 1.73 -6.98
N LEU A 49 -11.08 2.73 -7.63
CA LEU A 49 -11.26 3.01 -9.05
C LEU A 49 -9.98 2.57 -9.76
N GLU A 50 -10.13 1.75 -10.80
CA GLU A 50 -9.05 1.36 -11.71
C GLU A 50 -9.03 2.33 -12.90
N LEU A 51 -7.86 2.90 -13.18
CA LEU A 51 -7.64 3.69 -14.39
C LEU A 51 -7.58 2.77 -15.61
N THR A 52 -8.60 2.82 -16.48
CA THR A 52 -8.70 1.93 -17.65
C THR A 52 -8.07 2.53 -18.90
N GLY A 53 -7.93 3.86 -18.97
CA GLY A 53 -7.29 4.51 -20.11
C GLY A 53 -7.28 6.03 -20.00
N ILE A 54 -6.30 6.62 -20.67
CA ILE A 54 -6.21 8.07 -20.91
C ILE A 54 -6.25 8.26 -22.43
N THR A 55 -7.25 8.98 -22.93
CA THR A 55 -7.36 9.34 -24.35
C THR A 55 -7.30 10.85 -24.48
N SER A 56 -6.31 11.38 -25.20
CA SER A 56 -6.21 12.81 -25.46
C SER A 56 -6.72 13.13 -26.86
N GLN A 57 -7.64 14.08 -26.96
CA GLN A 57 -8.00 14.71 -28.22
C GLN A 57 -7.36 16.10 -28.25
N SER A 58 -6.62 16.40 -29.32
CA SER A 58 -5.99 17.70 -29.52
C SER A 58 -6.74 18.43 -30.62
N THR A 59 -7.32 19.58 -30.30
CA THR A 59 -7.93 20.46 -31.30
C THR A 59 -6.95 21.59 -31.64
N PHE A 60 -6.74 21.79 -32.94
CA PHE A 60 -5.96 22.88 -33.48
C PHE A 60 -6.92 23.85 -34.15
N GLU A 61 -7.13 25.01 -33.53
CA GLU A 61 -8.00 26.05 -34.07
C GLU A 61 -7.17 27.26 -34.51
N SER A 62 -7.25 27.55 -35.81
CA SER A 62 -6.68 28.75 -36.43
C SER A 62 -7.83 29.73 -36.70
N GLY A 63 -8.05 30.68 -35.79
CA GLY A 63 -9.09 31.69 -35.91
C GLY A 63 -8.50 33.10 -36.08
N LEU A 64 -9.00 33.86 -37.05
CA LEU A 64 -8.79 35.31 -37.14
C LEU A 64 -9.73 36.00 -36.13
N SER A 65 -9.26 36.32 -34.93
CA SER A 65 -10.07 37.07 -33.95
C SER A 65 -9.65 38.54 -33.91
N ASN A 66 -10.42 39.40 -34.58
CA ASN A 66 -10.40 40.84 -34.33
C ASN A 66 -11.44 41.15 -33.24
N GLY A 67 -11.09 40.99 -31.97
CA GLY A 67 -11.98 41.31 -30.85
C GLY A 67 -11.33 41.06 -29.51
N ASP A 68 -11.52 42.01 -28.58
CA ASP A 68 -10.93 42.02 -27.24
C ASP A 68 -11.19 40.73 -26.44
N PRO A 69 -10.24 40.32 -25.57
CA PRO A 69 -10.35 39.07 -24.82
C PRO A 69 -11.48 39.13 -23.81
N ILE A 70 -12.56 38.38 -24.08
CA ILE A 70 -13.59 38.05 -23.10
C ILE A 70 -13.02 36.96 -22.19
N ALA A 71 -12.85 37.28 -20.91
CA ALA A 71 -12.53 36.30 -19.87
C ALA A 71 -13.83 35.71 -19.34
N GLU A 72 -14.09 34.42 -19.60
CA GLU A 72 -15.25 33.76 -18.99
C GLU A 72 -14.98 32.30 -18.56
N ILE A 73 -15.09 32.14 -17.23
CA ILE A 73 -15.61 31.06 -16.38
C ILE A 73 -14.97 29.65 -16.42
N ALA A 74 -14.74 29.17 -15.19
CA ALA A 74 -14.04 27.95 -14.77
C ALA A 74 -14.73 26.61 -15.09
N GLN A 75 -13.96 25.64 -15.62
CA GLN A 75 -13.92 24.16 -15.39
C GLN A 75 -12.86 23.51 -16.34
N PRO A 76 -12.52 22.20 -16.21
CA PRO A 76 -11.40 21.55 -15.48
C PRO A 76 -10.00 21.87 -16.11
N PRO A 77 -8.84 21.20 -15.84
CA PRO A 77 -7.54 21.73 -16.23
C PRO A 77 -7.30 21.58 -17.74
N SER A 78 -7.84 22.51 -18.52
CA SER A 78 -7.53 22.66 -19.94
C SER A 78 -6.19 23.38 -20.06
N LEU A 79 -5.21 22.73 -20.72
CA LEU A 79 -3.93 23.34 -21.01
C LEU A 79 -4.09 24.22 -22.26
N ILE A 80 -4.52 25.46 -22.06
CA ILE A 80 -4.69 26.44 -23.13
C ILE A 80 -3.34 27.12 -23.37
N TRP A 81 -2.75 26.91 -24.55
CA TRP A 81 -1.51 27.58 -24.97
C TRP A 81 -1.77 28.49 -26.18
N LYS A 82 -1.37 29.77 -26.08
CA LYS A 82 -1.54 30.78 -27.14
C LYS A 82 -0.19 31.25 -27.71
N PRO A 83 0.44 30.53 -28.66
CA PRO A 83 1.67 30.98 -29.30
C PRO A 83 1.38 32.04 -30.37
N GLY A 84 1.23 33.30 -29.95
CA GLY A 84 1.08 34.45 -30.84
C GLY A 84 -0.36 34.88 -31.11
N PRO A 85 -0.56 35.99 -31.84
CA PRO A 85 -1.89 36.43 -32.25
C PRO A 85 -2.45 35.39 -33.24
N ASN A 86 -3.61 34.80 -32.92
CA ASN A 86 -4.40 33.89 -33.79
C ASN A 86 -4.13 32.38 -33.69
N LEU A 87 -3.31 31.90 -32.75
CA LEU A 87 -3.12 30.45 -32.53
C LEU A 87 -3.61 30.05 -31.13
N THR A 88 -4.65 29.23 -31.06
CA THR A 88 -5.11 28.62 -29.80
C THR A 88 -5.00 27.11 -29.93
N PHE A 89 -4.18 26.50 -29.07
CA PHE A 89 -4.08 25.05 -28.95
C PHE A 89 -4.79 24.61 -27.67
N SER A 90 -5.68 23.63 -27.78
CA SER A 90 -6.43 23.06 -26.66
C SER A 90 -6.38 21.54 -26.72
N ALA A 91 -6.03 20.90 -25.60
CA ALA A 91 -6.09 19.46 -25.42
C ALA A 91 -6.90 19.14 -24.17
N GLN A 92 -7.90 18.26 -24.30
CA GLN A 92 -8.71 17.77 -23.18
C GLN A 92 -8.56 16.24 -23.08
N PRO A 93 -7.78 15.74 -22.11
CA PRO A 93 -7.69 14.31 -21.88
C PRO A 93 -9.00 13.79 -21.28
N THR A 94 -9.57 12.78 -21.90
CA THR A 94 -10.65 11.98 -21.32
C THR A 94 -10.01 10.85 -20.51
N VAL A 95 -10.33 10.80 -19.21
CA VAL A 95 -9.84 9.78 -18.29
C VAL A 95 -10.98 8.85 -17.92
N SER A 96 -10.80 7.55 -18.17
CA SER A 96 -11.82 6.54 -17.89
C SER A 96 -11.47 5.76 -16.62
N TYR A 97 -12.40 5.73 -15.67
CA TYR A 97 -12.29 4.99 -14.42
C TYR A 97 -13.35 3.89 -14.36
N MET A 98 -12.96 2.71 -13.87
CA MET A 98 -13.90 1.63 -13.60
C MET A 98 -13.81 1.22 -12.13
N PRO A 99 -14.93 1.18 -11.40
CA PRO A 99 -14.91 0.71 -10.03
C PRO A 99 -14.53 -0.76 -9.93
N LEU A 100 -13.61 -1.11 -9.02
CA LEU A 100 -13.22 -2.49 -8.76
C LEU A 100 -14.37 -3.23 -8.03
N HIS A 101 -15.02 -4.18 -8.72
CA HIS A 101 -16.15 -4.96 -8.20
C HIS A 101 -16.06 -6.43 -8.60
N GLY A 102 -16.92 -7.26 -7.99
CA GLY A 102 -17.11 -8.66 -8.37
C GLY A 102 -15.88 -9.52 -8.07
N GLU A 103 -15.55 -10.42 -9.00
CA GLU A 103 -14.48 -11.40 -8.82
C GLU A 103 -13.09 -10.76 -8.70
N LYS A 104 -12.80 -9.73 -9.51
CA LYS A 104 -11.52 -9.00 -9.43
C LYS A 104 -11.32 -8.36 -8.06
N PHE A 105 -12.37 -7.79 -7.47
CA PHE A 105 -12.32 -7.25 -6.11
C PHE A 105 -12.00 -8.35 -5.09
N ALA A 106 -12.68 -9.50 -5.19
CA ALA A 106 -12.44 -10.62 -4.28
C ALA A 106 -10.99 -11.13 -4.39
N GLN A 107 -10.50 -11.31 -5.61
CA GLN A 107 -9.14 -11.79 -5.87
C GLN A 107 -8.05 -10.81 -5.42
N GLN A 108 -8.25 -9.50 -5.61
CA GLN A 108 -7.22 -8.47 -5.36
C GLN A 108 -7.26 -7.86 -3.95
N LEU A 109 -8.38 -7.96 -3.24
CA LEU A 109 -8.52 -7.36 -1.90
C LEU A 109 -8.77 -8.36 -0.79
N LEU A 110 -9.46 -9.48 -1.08
CA LEU A 110 -9.88 -10.43 -0.05
C LEU A 110 -8.93 -11.63 0.05
N ALA A 111 -8.23 -11.97 -1.03
CA ALA A 111 -7.24 -13.05 -0.99
C ALA A 111 -6.07 -12.71 -0.05
N PRO A 112 -5.62 -13.65 0.80
CA PRO A 112 -4.41 -13.48 1.59
C PRO A 112 -3.19 -13.17 0.71
N ILE A 113 -2.29 -12.31 1.20
CA ILE A 113 -1.03 -12.01 0.53
C ILE A 113 -0.17 -13.28 0.49
N LYS A 114 0.34 -13.63 -0.68
CA LYS A 114 1.15 -14.83 -0.88
C LYS A 114 2.50 -14.72 -0.15
N ILE A 115 2.98 -15.80 0.46
CA ILE A 115 4.30 -15.86 1.12
C ILE A 115 5.42 -15.52 0.13
N GLU A 116 5.26 -15.92 -1.14
CA GLU A 116 6.19 -15.63 -2.22
C GLU A 116 6.30 -14.12 -2.49
N SER A 117 5.19 -13.38 -2.39
CA SER A 117 5.18 -11.92 -2.51
C SER A 117 5.93 -11.25 -1.34
N LEU A 118 5.81 -11.80 -0.12
CA LEU A 118 6.58 -11.31 1.04
C LEU A 118 8.08 -11.52 0.84
N MET A 119 8.46 -12.69 0.33
CA MET A 119 9.86 -13.01 0.03
C MET A 119 10.43 -12.15 -1.11
N LEU A 120 9.62 -11.85 -2.13
CA LEU A 120 9.99 -10.92 -3.20
C LEU A 120 10.26 -9.52 -2.65
N LEU A 121 9.37 -8.99 -1.80
CA LEU A 121 9.55 -7.68 -1.15
C LEU A 121 10.78 -7.67 -0.24
N TYR A 122 10.97 -8.74 0.53
CA TYR A 122 12.12 -8.89 1.39
C TYR A 122 13.43 -8.84 0.61
N ARG A 123 13.52 -9.57 -0.51
CA ARG A 123 14.70 -9.56 -1.39
C ARG A 123 14.88 -8.27 -2.19
N SER A 124 13.82 -7.48 -2.39
CA SER A 124 13.92 -6.16 -3.02
C SER A 124 14.33 -5.04 -2.04
N GLY A 125 14.63 -5.39 -0.78
CA GLY A 125 15.21 -4.47 0.20
C GLY A 125 14.20 -3.83 1.14
N TRP A 126 12.93 -4.26 1.12
CA TRP A 126 11.95 -3.80 2.09
C TRP A 126 12.27 -4.34 3.50
N SER A 127 12.00 -3.51 4.51
CA SER A 127 12.24 -3.86 5.92
C SER A 127 11.47 -5.11 6.32
N LEU A 128 12.19 -6.13 6.80
CA LEU A 128 11.57 -7.35 7.35
C LEU A 128 10.56 -7.03 8.47
N GLN A 129 10.87 -6.02 9.29
CA GLN A 129 9.96 -5.57 10.34
C GLN A 129 8.64 -5.09 9.73
N ASN A 130 8.69 -4.23 8.71
CA ASN A 130 7.48 -3.66 8.10
C ASN A 130 6.69 -4.74 7.38
N ILE A 131 7.36 -5.64 6.64
CA ILE A 131 6.70 -6.76 5.95
C ILE A 131 5.95 -7.64 6.96
N LEU A 132 6.60 -8.09 8.03
CA LEU A 132 5.97 -8.97 9.02
C LEU A 132 4.87 -8.24 9.81
N GLN A 133 5.12 -7.01 10.26
CA GLN A 133 4.16 -6.22 11.04
C GLN A 133 2.90 -5.88 10.23
N LEU A 134 3.03 -5.58 8.94
CA LEU A 134 1.90 -5.24 8.07
C LEU A 134 1.19 -6.47 7.50
N CYS A 135 1.94 -7.42 6.95
CA CYS A 135 1.38 -8.46 6.10
C CYS A 135 1.09 -9.77 6.84
N VAL A 136 1.62 -9.99 8.04
CA VAL A 136 1.46 -11.25 8.77
C VAL A 136 0.54 -11.04 9.97
N GLN A 137 -0.52 -11.84 10.06
CA GLN A 137 -1.48 -11.89 11.16
C GLN A 137 -1.02 -12.81 12.29
N ARG A 138 -0.31 -13.89 11.94
CA ARG A 138 0.11 -14.89 12.90
C ARG A 138 1.41 -15.54 12.47
N LEU A 139 2.30 -15.75 13.44
CA LEU A 139 3.43 -16.67 13.32
C LEU A 139 3.20 -17.80 14.33
N ASN A 140 3.00 -19.03 13.85
CA ASN A 140 2.57 -20.16 14.66
C ASN A 140 1.33 -19.81 15.51
N LYS A 141 1.45 -19.70 16.84
CA LYS A 141 0.33 -19.34 17.74
C LYS A 141 0.30 -17.86 18.14
N ILE A 142 1.21 -17.06 17.60
CA ILE A 142 1.49 -15.71 18.08
C ILE A 142 0.81 -14.71 17.17
N GLU A 143 -0.10 -13.95 17.75
CA GLU A 143 -0.99 -13.05 17.03
C GLU A 143 -0.41 -11.65 16.89
N ASN A 144 -0.58 -11.10 15.69
CA ASN A 144 -0.35 -9.71 15.36
C ASN A 144 -1.69 -9.04 15.15
N ALA A 145 -2.30 -8.53 16.21
CA ALA A 145 -3.54 -7.76 16.17
C ALA A 145 -4.62 -8.34 15.22
N VAL A 146 -4.89 -9.64 15.28
CA VAL A 146 -5.73 -10.35 14.28
C VAL A 146 -7.12 -9.71 14.14
N HIS A 147 -7.72 -9.29 15.26
CA HIS A 147 -9.03 -8.62 15.28
C HIS A 147 -9.04 -7.21 14.65
N ALA A 148 -7.87 -6.65 14.31
CA ALA A 148 -7.72 -5.38 13.62
C ALA A 148 -7.65 -5.54 12.08
N SER A 149 -7.76 -6.76 11.55
CA SER A 149 -7.87 -7.03 10.11
C SER A 149 -9.31 -6.84 9.58
N GLY A 150 -10.22 -6.35 10.42
CA GLY A 150 -11.60 -6.00 10.08
C GLY A 150 -11.99 -4.66 10.72
N PRO A 151 -13.29 -4.39 10.88
CA PRO A 151 -13.77 -3.19 11.59
C PRO A 151 -13.08 -3.01 12.94
N THR A 152 -12.90 -1.76 13.35
CA THR A 152 -12.16 -1.39 14.57
C THR A 152 -12.69 -2.19 15.77
N PRO A 153 -11.85 -2.99 16.47
CA PRO A 153 -12.31 -3.82 17.56
C PRO A 153 -12.64 -2.96 18.79
N GLU A 154 -13.64 -3.37 19.56
CA GLU A 154 -14.01 -2.73 20.82
C GLU A 154 -12.99 -2.98 21.93
N THR A 155 -12.28 -4.11 21.88
CA THR A 155 -11.28 -4.51 22.87
C THR A 155 -9.88 -4.54 22.27
N ALA A 156 -8.88 -4.15 23.07
CA ALA A 156 -7.49 -4.15 22.67
C ALA A 156 -7.05 -5.53 22.15
N PRO A 157 -6.51 -5.63 20.93
CA PRO A 157 -6.08 -6.90 20.38
C PRO A 157 -4.69 -7.30 20.93
N ARG A 158 -4.33 -8.57 20.82
CA ARG A 158 -2.99 -9.07 21.18
C ARG A 158 -1.97 -8.77 20.07
N TYR A 159 -0.83 -8.17 20.39
CA TYR A 159 0.24 -7.88 19.40
C TYR A 159 1.65 -7.82 19.99
N GLU A 160 1.78 -7.68 21.31
CA GLU A 160 3.03 -7.37 22.00
C GLU A 160 4.08 -8.48 21.81
N ASP A 161 3.65 -9.73 21.94
CA ASP A 161 4.52 -10.89 21.73
C ASP A 161 5.04 -10.96 20.30
N PHE A 162 4.16 -10.68 19.33
CA PHE A 162 4.52 -10.64 17.92
C PHE A 162 5.53 -9.54 17.63
N ALA A 163 5.29 -8.30 18.09
CA ALA A 163 6.23 -7.19 17.92
C ALA A 163 7.60 -7.52 18.53
N SER A 164 7.62 -8.14 19.71
CA SER A 164 8.85 -8.62 20.36
C SER A 164 9.56 -9.71 19.55
N ILE A 165 8.83 -10.65 18.94
CA ILE A 165 9.41 -11.67 18.05
C ILE A 165 9.99 -11.04 16.80
N VAL A 166 9.26 -10.14 16.14
CA VAL A 166 9.75 -9.45 14.94
C VAL A 166 11.03 -8.68 15.25
N SER A 167 11.08 -7.97 16.38
CA SER A 167 12.31 -7.29 16.83
C SER A 167 13.47 -8.27 17.02
N SER A 168 13.19 -9.45 17.59
CA SER A 168 14.20 -10.50 17.78
C SER A 168 14.68 -11.07 16.45
N LEU A 169 13.77 -11.44 15.53
CA LEU A 169 14.09 -11.91 14.18
C LEU A 169 14.98 -10.91 13.44
N VAL A 170 14.62 -9.63 13.47
CA VAL A 170 15.38 -8.56 12.82
C VAL A 170 16.77 -8.43 13.41
N LYS A 171 16.94 -8.45 14.74
CA LYS A 171 18.26 -8.37 15.39
C LYS A 171 19.15 -9.57 15.04
N LEU A 172 18.59 -10.78 15.05
CA LEU A 172 19.32 -12.01 14.74
C LEU A 172 19.70 -12.10 13.27
N LYS A 173 18.82 -11.62 12.37
CA LYS A 173 19.15 -11.43 10.95
C LYS A 173 20.34 -10.49 10.76
N HIS A 174 20.30 -9.30 11.37
CA HIS A 174 21.41 -8.34 11.23
C HIS A 174 22.74 -8.88 11.77
N SER A 175 22.68 -9.79 12.74
CA SER A 175 23.87 -10.46 13.31
C SER A 175 24.30 -11.71 12.52
N GLY A 176 23.60 -12.06 11.44
CA GLY A 176 23.92 -13.23 10.60
C GLY A 176 23.60 -14.58 11.26
N HIS A 177 22.76 -14.60 12.30
CA HIS A 177 22.41 -15.83 13.03
C HIS A 177 21.24 -16.59 12.40
N LEU A 178 20.37 -15.88 11.66
CA LEU A 178 19.28 -16.48 10.90
C LEU A 178 18.96 -15.64 9.67
N ASP A 179 18.26 -16.24 8.70
CA ASP A 179 17.75 -15.53 7.53
C ASP A 179 16.55 -16.27 6.91
N PHE A 180 15.72 -15.57 6.13
CA PHE A 180 14.72 -16.17 5.26
C PHE A 180 15.33 -16.39 3.88
N VAL A 181 15.43 -17.66 3.45
CA VAL A 181 16.10 -18.04 2.21
C VAL A 181 15.26 -18.99 1.36
N TYR A 182 15.58 -19.08 0.07
CA TYR A 182 15.07 -20.17 -0.77
C TYR A 182 15.98 -21.38 -0.59
N GLU A 183 15.38 -22.50 -0.22
CA GLU A 183 16.02 -23.81 -0.25
C GLU A 183 15.69 -24.48 -1.58
N ALA A 184 16.72 -24.86 -2.33
CA ALA A 184 16.61 -25.59 -3.59
C ALA A 184 17.05 -27.04 -3.37
N PHE A 185 16.30 -27.98 -3.92
CA PHE A 185 16.62 -29.39 -3.84
C PHE A 185 17.37 -29.86 -5.11
N PRO A 186 18.23 -30.89 -5.02
CA PRO A 186 19.01 -31.37 -6.16
C PRO A 186 18.16 -31.89 -7.33
N THR A 187 16.92 -32.31 -7.07
CA THR A 187 16.02 -32.92 -8.04
C THR A 187 15.07 -31.88 -8.67
N PRO A 188 14.99 -31.78 -10.03
CA PRO A 188 14.13 -30.82 -10.72
C PRO A 188 12.62 -30.93 -10.45
N LYS A 189 12.17 -32.01 -9.80
CA LYS A 189 10.77 -32.23 -9.43
C LYS A 189 10.38 -31.52 -8.13
N ASP A 190 11.34 -31.12 -7.31
CA ASP A 190 11.08 -30.50 -6.02
C ASP A 190 11.08 -28.98 -6.18
N ALA A 191 9.93 -28.35 -5.92
CA ALA A 191 9.81 -26.90 -5.97
C ALA A 191 10.72 -26.25 -4.90
N THR A 192 11.36 -25.12 -5.25
CA THR A 192 12.05 -24.29 -4.28
C THR A 192 11.09 -23.90 -3.16
N ARG A 193 11.49 -24.04 -1.90
CA ARG A 193 10.69 -23.62 -0.75
C ARG A 193 11.37 -22.50 0.02
N ILE A 194 10.56 -21.69 0.71
CA ILE A 194 11.07 -20.66 1.60
C ILE A 194 11.31 -21.29 2.96
N VAL A 195 12.45 -21.03 3.58
CA VAL A 195 12.80 -21.52 4.91
C VAL A 195 13.30 -20.36 5.78
N LEU A 196 12.98 -20.42 7.07
CA LEU A 196 13.78 -19.75 8.10
C LEU A 196 15.02 -20.62 8.32
N HIS A 197 16.17 -20.16 7.83
CA HIS A 197 17.47 -20.80 8.06
C HIS A 197 18.08 -20.23 9.34
N VAL A 198 18.48 -21.11 10.26
CA VAL A 198 19.22 -20.77 11.48
C VAL A 198 20.63 -21.29 11.36
N SER A 199 21.61 -20.43 11.57
CA SER A 199 23.02 -20.80 11.49
C SER A 199 23.36 -21.88 12.54
N PRO A 200 24.08 -22.96 12.16
CA PRO A 200 24.47 -24.03 13.08
C PRO A 200 25.28 -23.52 14.28
N THR A 201 26.09 -22.48 14.04
CA THR A 201 26.91 -21.86 15.09
C THR A 201 26.09 -21.00 16.04
N ALA A 202 24.82 -20.72 15.75
CA ALA A 202 23.99 -19.83 16.57
C ALA A 202 23.10 -20.57 17.59
N PHE A 203 22.97 -21.90 17.53
CA PHE A 203 22.08 -22.66 18.43
C PHE A 203 22.46 -22.59 19.91
N HIS A 204 23.71 -22.30 20.23
CA HIS A 204 24.16 -22.13 21.62
C HIS A 204 23.78 -20.77 22.21
N LEU A 205 23.37 -19.82 21.39
CA LEU A 205 23.04 -18.47 21.83
C LEU A 205 21.67 -18.43 22.47
N ARG A 206 21.61 -17.91 23.71
CA ARG A 206 20.37 -17.82 24.50
C ARG A 206 19.23 -17.16 23.74
N HIS A 207 19.51 -16.07 23.02
CA HIS A 207 18.52 -15.33 22.26
C HIS A 207 17.95 -16.12 21.06
N VAL A 208 18.70 -17.05 20.47
CA VAL A 208 18.19 -17.96 19.42
C VAL A 208 17.30 -19.01 20.06
N GLN A 209 17.75 -19.63 21.15
CA GLN A 209 16.98 -20.62 21.89
C GLN A 209 15.64 -20.05 22.40
N ASP A 210 15.67 -18.83 22.95
CA ASP A 210 14.47 -18.12 23.40
C ASP A 210 13.52 -17.82 22.24
N LEU A 211 14.03 -17.42 21.07
CA LEU A 211 13.21 -17.20 19.87
C LEU A 211 12.53 -18.51 19.41
N LEU A 212 13.29 -19.59 19.24
CA LEU A 212 12.77 -20.88 18.80
C LEU A 212 11.72 -21.42 19.76
N LYS A 213 11.99 -21.31 21.07
CA LYS A 213 11.04 -21.70 22.12
C LYS A 213 9.76 -20.88 22.06
N ARG A 214 9.85 -19.55 21.93
CA ARG A 214 8.66 -18.68 21.83
C ARG A 214 7.84 -19.02 20.60
N LEU A 215 8.49 -19.29 19.46
CA LEU A 215 7.82 -19.74 18.25
C LEU A 215 7.30 -21.19 18.34
N ASN A 216 7.62 -21.97 19.38
CA ASN A 216 7.31 -23.41 19.44
C ASN A 216 7.92 -24.20 18.28
N LEU A 217 9.18 -23.88 17.92
CA LEU A 217 9.96 -24.58 16.90
C LEU A 217 10.88 -25.62 17.54
N ALA A 218 11.00 -26.79 16.91
CA ALA A 218 11.86 -27.88 17.37
C ALA A 218 13.33 -27.43 17.38
N PRO A 219 14.07 -27.55 18.50
CA PRO A 219 15.42 -27.01 18.59
C PRO A 219 16.42 -27.80 17.73
N GLY A 220 17.50 -27.13 17.31
CA GLY A 220 18.63 -27.76 16.62
C GLY A 220 18.42 -28.05 15.13
N LYS A 221 17.26 -27.67 14.55
CA LYS A 221 17.05 -27.75 13.10
C LYS A 221 17.55 -26.49 12.42
N GLU A 222 18.30 -26.67 11.34
CA GLU A 222 18.87 -25.57 10.55
C GLU A 222 17.83 -24.94 9.62
N HIS A 223 16.88 -25.71 9.10
CA HIS A 223 15.88 -25.25 8.15
C HIS A 223 14.47 -25.49 8.69
N TYR A 224 13.72 -24.41 8.92
CA TYR A 224 12.28 -24.47 9.22
C TYR A 224 11.50 -23.99 8.00
N PRO A 225 10.82 -24.89 7.26
CA PRO A 225 9.98 -24.50 6.13
C PRO A 225 8.93 -23.46 6.53
N VAL A 226 8.77 -22.42 5.73
CA VAL A 226 7.74 -21.41 5.92
C VAL A 226 6.49 -21.87 5.18
N THR A 227 5.43 -22.19 5.92
CA THR A 227 4.20 -22.78 5.39
C THR A 227 2.98 -21.94 5.76
N TYR A 228 1.87 -22.10 5.03
CA TYR A 228 0.59 -21.60 5.50
C TYR A 228 0.13 -22.43 6.70
N SER A 229 -0.60 -21.82 7.64
CA SER A 229 -1.16 -22.56 8.77
C SER A 229 -2.14 -23.63 8.27
N LEU A 230 -1.89 -24.87 8.67
CA LEU A 230 -2.71 -26.04 8.36
C LEU A 230 -3.23 -26.58 9.69
N VAL A 231 -4.48 -27.01 9.74
CA VAL A 231 -5.01 -27.67 10.94
C VAL A 231 -4.44 -29.09 11.00
N GLU A 232 -3.38 -29.28 11.80
CA GLU A 232 -2.87 -30.61 12.10
C GLU A 232 -3.76 -31.33 13.11
N HIS A 233 -4.16 -32.57 12.80
CA HIS A 233 -4.81 -33.46 13.76
C HIS A 233 -3.74 -34.16 14.60
N GLY A 234 -3.41 -33.59 15.76
CA GLY A 234 -2.42 -34.18 16.68
C GLY A 234 -1.86 -33.15 17.64
N GLY A 235 -1.74 -33.51 18.92
CA GLY A 235 -1.39 -32.56 19.99
C GLY A 235 0.05 -32.04 19.92
N SER A 236 0.21 -30.74 20.21
CA SER A 236 1.32 -30.08 20.90
C SER A 236 2.75 -30.64 20.76
N ALA A 237 3.15 -31.08 19.58
CA ALA A 237 4.56 -31.28 19.29
C ALA A 237 5.21 -29.92 18.95
N GLU A 238 6.52 -29.80 19.21
CA GLU A 238 7.31 -28.70 18.66
C GLU A 238 7.28 -28.81 17.13
N LEU A 239 7.19 -27.67 16.45
CA LEU A 239 7.00 -27.64 15.00
C LEU A 239 8.35 -27.66 14.27
N ASP A 240 8.39 -28.43 13.19
CA ASP A 240 9.54 -28.48 12.29
C ASP A 240 9.47 -27.40 11.19
N HIS A 241 8.39 -26.62 11.19
CA HIS A 241 8.07 -25.58 10.23
C HIS A 241 7.57 -24.32 10.93
N LEU A 242 7.73 -23.18 10.26
CA LEU A 242 7.17 -21.90 10.66
C LEU A 242 5.87 -21.66 9.90
N GLU A 243 4.75 -21.77 10.59
CA GLU A 243 3.44 -21.40 10.05
C GLU A 243 3.28 -19.89 10.02
N VAL A 244 2.80 -19.40 8.88
CA VAL A 244 2.53 -18.00 8.63
C VAL A 244 1.09 -17.84 8.16
N GLU A 245 0.33 -17.02 8.87
CA GLU A 245 -0.97 -16.56 8.43
C GLU A 245 -0.83 -15.12 7.94
N THR A 246 -1.12 -14.87 6.66
CA THR A 246 -0.99 -13.53 6.07
C THR A 246 -2.32 -12.77 6.10
N ARG A 247 -2.24 -11.44 6.09
CA ARG A 247 -3.40 -10.55 5.86
C ARG A 247 -3.77 -10.61 4.39
N SER A 248 -5.05 -10.40 4.11
CA SER A 248 -5.46 -9.89 2.80
C SER A 248 -5.11 -8.41 2.68
N LEU A 249 -5.18 -7.84 1.47
CA LEU A 249 -4.98 -6.40 1.30
C LEU A 249 -6.07 -5.61 2.04
N GLN A 250 -7.32 -6.06 2.03
CA GLN A 250 -8.37 -5.44 2.85
C GLN A 250 -8.04 -5.49 4.35
N GLY A 251 -7.58 -6.65 4.85
CA GLY A 251 -7.21 -6.77 6.25
C GLY A 251 -6.04 -5.88 6.64
N LEU A 252 -5.06 -5.73 5.75
CA LEU A 252 -3.95 -4.79 5.92
C LEU A 252 -4.46 -3.34 6.00
N LEU A 253 -5.39 -2.95 5.13
CA LEU A 253 -5.95 -1.61 5.12
C LEU A 253 -6.79 -1.31 6.37
N TYR A 254 -7.54 -2.30 6.88
CA TYR A 254 -8.22 -2.19 8.18
C TYR A 254 -7.21 -2.03 9.33
N PHE A 255 -6.11 -2.78 9.31
CA PHE A 255 -5.07 -2.64 10.31
C PHE A 255 -4.44 -1.24 10.29
N LEU A 256 -4.15 -0.72 9.08
CA LEU A 256 -3.61 0.62 8.90
C LEU A 256 -4.62 1.74 9.17
N SER A 257 -5.92 1.52 8.97
CA SER A 257 -6.94 2.53 9.30
C SER A 257 -6.93 2.87 10.79
N GLN A 258 -6.43 1.96 11.64
CA GLN A 258 -6.26 2.22 13.07
C GLN A 258 -5.22 3.30 13.39
N ALA A 259 -4.31 3.60 12.45
CA ALA A 259 -3.34 4.69 12.55
C ALA A 259 -3.92 6.07 12.15
N VAL A 260 -5.22 6.16 11.85
CA VAL A 260 -5.91 7.41 11.54
C VAL A 260 -6.33 8.11 12.83
N GLU A 261 -5.74 9.28 13.08
CA GLU A 261 -6.09 10.20 14.16
C GLU A 261 -7.34 11.00 13.77
N VAL A 262 -8.48 10.62 14.32
CA VAL A 262 -9.76 11.30 14.08
C VAL A 262 -9.96 12.51 15.00
N PRO A 263 -10.73 13.53 14.59
CA PRO A 263 -11.04 14.66 15.45
C PRO A 263 -11.75 14.23 16.75
N ASP A 264 -11.39 14.86 17.87
CA ASP A 264 -12.00 14.56 19.19
C ASP A 264 -13.53 14.71 19.19
N LYS A 265 -14.06 15.61 18.36
CA LYS A 265 -15.49 15.79 18.19
C LYS A 265 -16.16 14.51 17.67
N ASP A 266 -15.58 13.90 16.64
CA ASP A 266 -16.16 12.70 16.01
C ASP A 266 -16.11 11.49 16.94
N VAL A 267 -15.10 11.43 17.82
CA VAL A 267 -15.03 10.45 18.91
C VAL A 267 -16.17 10.66 19.91
N LYS A 268 -16.42 11.90 20.34
CA LYS A 268 -17.49 12.24 21.29
C LYS A 268 -18.88 12.02 20.72
N ASP A 269 -19.05 12.27 19.43
CA ASP A 269 -20.30 12.10 18.70
C ASP A 269 -20.58 10.62 18.36
N GLY A 270 -19.68 9.69 18.71
CA GLY A 270 -19.86 8.25 18.50
C GLY A 270 -19.74 7.83 17.04
N LEU A 271 -19.06 8.62 16.20
CA LEU A 271 -18.89 8.34 14.77
C LEU A 271 -17.79 7.31 14.47
N VAL A 272 -17.01 6.95 15.49
CA VAL A 272 -15.95 5.94 15.40
C VAL A 272 -15.97 5.04 16.63
N THR A 273 -15.50 3.81 16.45
CA THR A 273 -15.29 2.87 17.56
C THR A 273 -14.05 3.27 18.36
N VAL A 274 -14.19 3.33 19.69
CA VAL A 274 -13.08 3.52 20.62
C VAL A 274 -12.71 2.20 21.25
N THR A 275 -11.56 1.67 20.86
CA THR A 275 -11.00 0.44 21.45
C THR A 275 -10.60 0.67 22.90
N ARG A 276 -11.00 -0.26 23.78
CA ARG A 276 -10.75 -0.21 25.22
C ARG A 276 -9.73 -1.25 25.65
N THR A 277 -8.90 -0.89 26.62
CA THR A 277 -8.01 -1.81 27.33
C THR A 277 -8.79 -2.58 28.40
N ALA A 278 -8.19 -3.65 28.95
CA ALA A 278 -8.84 -4.50 29.95
C ALA A 278 -9.22 -3.75 31.25
N ASP A 279 -8.51 -2.66 31.56
CA ASP A 279 -8.77 -1.74 32.68
C ASP A 279 -9.76 -0.60 32.33
N GLY A 280 -10.34 -0.60 31.13
CA GLY A 280 -11.32 0.39 30.67
C GLY A 280 -10.71 1.67 30.06
N GLY A 281 -9.39 1.78 30.01
CA GLY A 281 -8.68 2.88 29.35
C GLY A 281 -8.88 2.90 27.83
N THR A 282 -8.48 4.00 27.19
CA THR A 282 -8.43 4.08 25.72
C THR A 282 -7.18 3.39 25.22
N PHE A 283 -7.33 2.46 24.28
CA PHE A 283 -6.21 1.76 23.67
C PHE A 283 -5.43 2.65 22.70
N ASP A 284 -4.12 2.67 22.84
CA ASP A 284 -3.21 3.41 21.96
C ASP A 284 -2.78 2.55 20.76
N TRP A 285 -3.44 2.78 19.62
CA TRP A 285 -3.16 2.06 18.38
C TRP A 285 -1.76 2.31 17.83
N ALA A 286 -1.07 3.40 18.19
CA ALA A 286 0.31 3.62 17.76
C ALA A 286 1.26 2.53 18.27
N LYS A 287 0.91 1.87 19.39
CA LYS A 287 1.64 0.72 19.91
C LYS A 287 1.41 -0.52 19.05
N ALA A 288 0.17 -0.83 18.69
CA ALA A 288 -0.12 -2.00 17.84
C ALA A 288 0.46 -1.86 16.43
N THR A 289 0.36 -0.68 15.84
CA THR A 289 0.88 -0.38 14.50
C THR A 289 2.39 -0.12 14.50
N GLN A 290 3.04 -0.09 15.66
CA GLN A 290 4.49 0.15 15.80
C GLN A 290 4.99 1.40 15.04
N GLY A 291 4.14 2.44 14.95
CA GLY A 291 4.46 3.67 14.24
C GLY A 291 4.67 3.51 12.72
N LEU A 292 4.18 2.43 12.11
CA LEU A 292 4.29 2.20 10.67
C LEU A 292 3.62 3.29 9.83
N LEU A 293 2.54 3.86 10.33
CA LEU A 293 1.77 4.91 9.67
C LEU A 293 1.27 5.88 10.72
N ARG A 294 1.13 7.14 10.33
CA ARG A 294 0.44 8.17 11.10
C ARG A 294 -0.33 9.09 10.16
N VAL A 295 -1.65 8.98 10.18
CA VAL A 295 -2.54 9.89 9.46
C VAL A 295 -3.13 10.88 10.46
N ARG A 296 -2.84 12.16 10.27
CA ARG A 296 -3.31 13.24 11.14
C ARG A 296 -4.60 13.83 10.62
N SER A 297 -5.36 14.48 11.50
CA SER A 297 -6.51 15.31 11.11
C SER A 297 -6.31 16.80 11.46
N SER A 298 -6.93 17.67 10.66
CA SER A 298 -6.97 19.11 10.88
C SER A 298 -8.28 19.72 10.40
N ALA A 299 -8.75 20.79 11.05
CA ALA A 299 -9.95 21.51 10.62
C ALA A 299 -9.74 22.29 9.30
N THR A 300 -8.52 22.76 9.05
CA THR A 300 -8.14 23.52 7.85
C THR A 300 -7.21 22.71 6.96
N ARG A 301 -7.12 23.08 5.69
CA ARG A 301 -6.29 22.35 4.71
C ARG A 301 -4.81 22.41 5.12
N PRO A 302 -4.12 21.28 5.29
CA PRO A 302 -2.73 21.27 5.72
C PRO A 302 -1.81 21.82 4.62
N PRO A 303 -0.87 22.73 4.95
CA PRO A 303 0.01 23.36 3.97
C PRO A 303 1.14 22.44 3.53
N LYS A 304 1.67 21.61 4.44
CA LYS A 304 2.80 20.68 4.20
C LYS A 304 2.36 19.24 4.46
N ALA A 305 1.85 18.60 3.42
CA ALA A 305 1.42 17.21 3.44
C ALA A 305 1.89 16.52 2.17
N SER A 306 2.34 15.27 2.29
CA SER A 306 2.67 14.45 1.12
C SER A 306 1.40 14.00 0.39
N THR A 307 0.36 13.66 1.16
CA THR A 307 -0.99 13.36 0.66
C THR A 307 -2.03 13.89 1.65
N LYS A 308 -3.18 14.33 1.14
CA LYS A 308 -4.28 14.89 1.96
C LYS A 308 -5.63 14.73 1.28
N VAL A 309 -6.65 14.47 2.08
CA VAL A 309 -8.04 14.34 1.63
C VAL A 309 -8.98 15.08 2.58
N GLN A 310 -10.09 15.58 2.06
CA GLN A 310 -11.17 16.12 2.88
C GLN A 310 -12.26 15.07 3.05
N TYR A 311 -12.67 14.82 4.28
CA TYR A 311 -13.72 13.86 4.60
C TYR A 311 -14.48 14.27 5.86
N ARG A 312 -15.82 14.16 5.84
CA ARG A 312 -16.70 14.53 6.98
C ARG A 312 -16.39 15.91 7.60
N GLY A 313 -16.05 16.89 6.75
CA GLY A 313 -15.76 18.27 7.19
C GLY A 313 -14.35 18.49 7.78
N SER A 314 -13.52 17.45 7.86
CA SER A 314 -12.12 17.54 8.32
C SER A 314 -11.13 17.20 7.21
N TRP A 315 -9.90 17.68 7.33
CA TRP A 315 -8.79 17.25 6.48
C TRP A 315 -8.03 16.13 7.16
N PHE A 316 -7.72 15.08 6.43
CA PHE A 316 -6.84 13.99 6.84
C PHE A 316 -5.59 14.01 5.98
N TYR A 317 -4.41 13.78 6.58
CA TYR A 317 -3.16 13.93 5.85
C TYR A 317 -1.99 13.17 6.46
N ILE A 318 -1.00 12.92 5.62
CA ILE A 318 0.34 12.48 6.03
C ILE A 318 1.26 13.68 5.93
N ALA A 319 1.98 14.00 7.01
CA ALA A 319 2.92 15.11 7.01
C ALA A 319 4.06 14.84 6.02
N ASP A 320 4.49 15.83 5.25
CA ASP A 320 5.53 15.60 4.23
C ASP A 320 6.89 15.20 4.83
N SER A 321 7.14 15.59 6.09
CA SER A 321 8.31 15.19 6.87
C SER A 321 8.24 13.77 7.44
N ASP A 322 7.09 13.10 7.34
CA ASP A 322 6.90 11.76 7.88
C ASP A 322 7.35 10.69 6.88
N LEU A 323 8.66 10.44 6.88
CA LEU A 323 9.29 9.49 5.97
C LEU A 323 8.84 8.05 6.23
N VAL A 324 8.55 7.69 7.49
CA VAL A 324 8.09 6.34 7.85
C VAL A 324 6.71 6.07 7.24
N SER A 325 5.78 7.01 7.42
CA SER A 325 4.45 6.91 6.79
C SER A 325 4.53 6.87 5.27
N LYS A 326 5.42 7.67 4.65
CA LYS A 326 5.63 7.67 3.18
C LYS A 326 6.18 6.35 2.68
N SER A 327 7.16 5.76 3.37
CA SER A 327 7.69 4.43 3.03
C SER A 327 6.64 3.34 3.19
N THR A 328 5.81 3.39 4.23
CA THR A 328 4.69 2.44 4.41
C THR A 328 3.65 2.59 3.32
N PHE A 329 3.28 3.82 2.94
CA PHE A 329 2.38 4.06 1.81
C PHE A 329 2.91 3.44 0.52
N SER A 330 4.21 3.64 0.24
CA SER A 330 4.87 3.05 -0.93
C SER A 330 4.92 1.52 -0.88
N LEU A 331 5.04 0.92 0.30
CA LEU A 331 4.98 -0.54 0.45
C LEU A 331 3.56 -1.06 0.17
N VAL A 332 2.53 -0.35 0.63
CA VAL A 332 1.13 -0.70 0.36
C VAL A 332 0.80 -0.60 -1.12
N THR A 333 1.21 0.48 -1.80
CA THR A 333 0.99 0.61 -3.25
C THR A 333 1.68 -0.51 -4.03
N GLN A 334 2.89 -0.91 -3.63
CA GLN A 334 3.58 -2.03 -4.26
C GLN A 334 2.89 -3.38 -3.98
N LEU A 335 2.34 -3.60 -2.79
CA LEU A 335 1.53 -4.77 -2.47
C LEU A 335 0.25 -4.83 -3.32
N VAL A 336 -0.43 -3.69 -3.51
CA VAL A 336 -1.59 -3.58 -4.40
C VAL A 336 -1.19 -4.00 -5.81
N SER A 337 -0.11 -3.44 -6.35
CA SER A 337 0.37 -3.80 -7.70
C SER A 337 0.72 -5.29 -7.84
N LEU A 338 1.32 -5.89 -6.82
CA LEU A 338 1.65 -7.33 -6.82
C LEU A 338 0.40 -8.22 -6.77
N GLN A 339 -0.65 -7.80 -6.05
CA GLN A 339 -1.93 -8.53 -5.99
C GLN A 339 -2.76 -8.38 -7.26
N SER A 340 -2.62 -7.27 -7.99
CA SER A 340 -3.39 -7.02 -9.21
C SER A 340 -3.08 -8.00 -10.35
N GLY A 341 -2.00 -8.79 -10.27
CA GLY A 341 -1.59 -9.75 -11.29
C GLY A 341 -1.17 -9.07 -12.60
N ASP A 342 -0.91 -9.86 -13.65
CA ASP A 342 -0.73 -9.34 -15.02
C ASP A 342 -2.07 -8.75 -15.50
N SER A 343 -2.39 -7.53 -15.07
CA SER A 343 -3.47 -6.74 -15.64
C SER A 343 -3.21 -6.66 -17.13
N ALA A 344 -4.09 -7.29 -17.90
CA ALA A 344 -4.05 -7.36 -19.36
C ALA A 344 -3.48 -6.06 -19.93
N ARG A 345 -2.38 -6.17 -20.68
CA ARG A 345 -1.69 -5.07 -21.37
C ARG A 345 -2.73 -4.05 -21.82
N LEU A 346 -2.65 -2.83 -21.28
CA LEU A 346 -3.39 -1.69 -21.80
C LEU A 346 -3.01 -1.55 -23.27
N THR A 347 -3.79 -2.15 -24.16
CA THR A 347 -3.57 -2.02 -25.60
C THR A 347 -3.93 -0.58 -25.93
N PRO A 348 -2.97 0.27 -26.33
CA PRO A 348 -3.28 1.66 -26.61
C PRO A 348 -4.23 1.68 -27.81
N VAL A 349 -5.46 2.18 -27.61
CA VAL A 349 -6.34 2.50 -28.73
C VAL A 349 -5.80 3.79 -29.35
N LEU A 350 -5.05 3.63 -30.44
CA LEU A 350 -4.58 4.74 -31.25
C LEU A 350 -5.77 5.34 -32.01
N THR A 351 -6.39 6.39 -31.49
CA THR A 351 -7.35 7.18 -32.25
C THR A 351 -6.59 8.17 -33.13
N LEU A 352 -6.40 7.83 -34.40
CA LEU A 352 -5.90 8.78 -35.40
C LEU A 352 -6.95 9.90 -35.62
N PRO A 353 -6.54 11.17 -35.71
CA PRO A 353 -7.45 12.25 -36.05
C PRO A 353 -7.98 12.03 -37.48
N VAL A 354 -9.30 12.10 -37.64
CA VAL A 354 -9.94 12.12 -38.96
C VAL A 354 -9.81 13.54 -39.48
N SER A 355 -8.85 13.78 -40.37
CA SER A 355 -8.79 15.02 -41.15
C SER A 355 -9.97 15.02 -42.14
N ARG A 356 -10.82 16.04 -42.08
CA ARG A 356 -11.67 16.43 -43.21
C ARG A 356 -11.11 17.66 -43.87
#